data_AF-A0A8J7G7Y9-F1
#
_entry.id   AF-A0A8J7G7Y9-F1
#
_cell.length_a   1.000
_cell.length_b   1.000
_cell.length_c   1.000
_cell.angle_alpha   90.00
_cell.angle_beta   90.00
_cell.angle_gamma   90.00
#
_symmetry.space_group_name_H-M   'P 1'
#
loop_
_entity.id
_entity.type
_entity.pdbx_description
1 polymer ?
#
loop_
_entity_poly.entity_id
_entity_poly.type
_entity_poly.pdbx_seq_one_letter_code
_entity_poly.pdbx_strand_id
1 'polypeptide(L)' 'MACGTDLTALSQSEKVMLAVIQEEAKTADDIAKESKQPIFKVRSGMRSLVEREFAQEEGEAYRATEKTIARLKKEA' A
#
# COMPACT_ATOMS: atom_id res chain seq x y z
N MET A 1 -21.74 7.54 3.42
CA MET A 1 -20.49 7.60 4.20
C MET A 1 -19.36 7.79 3.21
N ALA A 2 -18.70 8.95 3.23
CA ALA A 2 -17.63 9.30 2.31
C ALA A 2 -16.29 8.82 2.88
N CYS A 3 -15.96 7.55 2.68
CA CYS A 3 -14.64 7.01 2.99
C CYS A 3 -14.20 6.14 1.83
N GLY A 4 -13.28 6.64 1.02
CA GLY A 4 -12.66 5.87 -0.03
C GLY A 4 -11.80 6.80 -0.86
N THR A 5 -10.48 6.65 -0.75
CA THR A 5 -9.47 7.36 -1.56
C THR A 5 -8.95 8.75 -1.13
N ASP A 6 -8.87 9.03 0.17
CA ASP A 6 -8.03 10.15 0.67
C ASP A 6 -6.65 9.63 1.17
N LEU A 7 -5.57 10.02 0.50
CA LEU A 7 -4.19 9.68 0.87
C LEU A 7 -3.74 10.33 2.18
N THR A 8 -4.36 11.45 2.56
CA THR A 8 -4.06 12.15 3.81
C THR A 8 -4.50 11.35 5.03
N ALA A 9 -5.48 10.47 4.85
CA ALA A 9 -5.97 9.54 5.87
C ALA A 9 -5.14 8.23 5.94
N LEU A 10 -4.01 8.13 5.24
CA LEU A 10 -3.08 7.00 5.39
C LEU A 10 -2.12 7.25 6.56
N SER A 11 -1.89 6.22 7.35
CA SER A 11 -0.83 6.21 8.34
C SER A 11 0.55 6.28 7.67
N GLN A 12 1.56 6.74 8.41
CA GLN A 12 2.94 6.74 7.92
C GLN A 12 3.40 5.34 7.48
N SER A 13 2.94 4.30 8.18
CA SER A 13 3.30 2.93 7.84
C SER A 13 2.70 2.49 6.51
N GLU A 14 1.42 2.79 6.26
CA GLU A 14 0.75 2.50 4.98
C GLU A 14 1.37 3.27 3.81
N LYS A 15 1.79 4.52 4.02
CA LYS A 15 2.50 5.30 2.99
C LYS A 15 3.83 4.64 2.59
N VAL A 16 4.61 4.17 3.57
CA VAL A 16 5.85 3.43 3.32
C VAL A 16 5.58 2.12 2.57
N MET A 17 4.54 1.37 2.97
CA MET A 17 4.18 0.14 2.25
C MET A 17 3.79 0.43 0.79
N LEU A 18 3.00 1.47 0.54
CA LEU A 18 2.61 1.89 -0.82
C LEU A 18 3.81 2.28 -1.67
N ALA A 19 4.79 2.98 -1.09
CA ALA A 19 6.02 3.35 -1.80
C ALA A 19 6.81 2.10 -2.26
N VAL A 20 6.83 1.04 -1.44
CA VAL A 20 7.53 -0.22 -1.76
C VAL A 20 6.87 -0.98 -2.91
N ILE A 21 5.53 -0.91 -3.03
CA ILE A 21 4.74 -1.63 -4.06
C ILE A 21 4.30 -0.73 -5.23
N GLN A 22 4.83 0.48 -5.33
CA GLN A 22 4.45 1.46 -6.35
C GLN A 22 4.88 1.02 -7.75
N GLU A 23 6.06 0.40 -7.86
CA GLU A 23 6.67 0.03 -9.15
C GLU A 23 6.43 -1.43 -9.51
N GLU A 24 6.46 -2.33 -8.52
CA GLU A 24 6.39 -3.77 -8.69
C GLU A 24 5.44 -4.41 -7.65
N ALA A 25 4.79 -5.51 -8.05
CA ALA A 25 4.00 -6.33 -7.14
C ALA A 25 4.93 -7.13 -6.21
N LYS A 26 4.75 -7.00 -4.89
CA LYS A 26 5.62 -7.66 -3.89
C LYS A 26 4.83 -8.42 -2.85
N THR A 27 5.41 -9.50 -2.35
CA THR A 27 4.80 -10.29 -1.26
C THR A 27 4.83 -9.53 0.06
N ALA A 28 3.97 -9.91 1.01
CA ALA A 28 4.00 -9.33 2.35
C ALA A 28 5.38 -9.46 3.03
N ASP A 29 6.09 -10.56 2.79
CA ASP A 29 7.42 -10.82 3.32
C ASP A 29 8.48 -9.88 2.73
N ASP A 30 8.41 -9.60 1.43
CA ASP A 30 9.35 -8.68 0.78
C ASP A 30 9.06 -7.22 1.17
N ILE A 31 7.79 -6.86 1.26
CA ILE A 31 7.38 -5.55 1.78
C ILE A 31 7.88 -5.36 3.20
N ALA A 32 7.80 -6.37 4.07
CA ALA A 32 8.32 -6.29 5.43
C ALA A 32 9.82 -6.04 5.49
N LYS A 33 10.61 -6.72 4.62
CA LYS A 33 12.06 -6.53 4.53
C LYS A 33 12.41 -5.11 4.06
N GLU A 34 11.77 -4.63 3.00
CA GLU A 34 12.09 -3.33 2.39
C GLU A 34 11.58 -2.15 3.22
N SER A 35 10.35 -2.23 3.73
CA SER A 35 9.76 -1.19 4.60
C SER A 35 10.36 -1.18 6.00
N LYS A 36 11.12 -2.22 6.38
CA LYS A 36 11.65 -2.46 7.74
C LYS A 36 10.54 -2.47 8.79
N GLN A 37 9.37 -3.03 8.43
CA GLN A 37 8.22 -3.12 9.32
C GLN A 37 7.93 -4.58 9.68
N PRO A 38 7.36 -4.85 10.88
CA PRO A 38 6.97 -6.20 11.24
C PRO A 38 5.92 -6.79 10.28
N ILE A 39 6.06 -8.07 9.94
CA ILE A 39 5.18 -8.77 8.98
C ILE A 39 3.70 -8.67 9.34
N PHE A 40 3.34 -8.75 10.63
CA PHE A 40 1.95 -8.62 11.07
C PHE A 40 1.38 -7.22 10.78
N LYS A 41 2.21 -6.19 10.86
CA LYS A 41 1.83 -4.81 10.57
C LYS A 41 1.68 -4.60 9.07
N VAL A 42 2.56 -5.20 8.28
CA VAL A 42 2.45 -5.20 6.81
C VAL A 42 1.16 -5.89 6.36
N ARG A 43 0.86 -7.09 6.85
CA ARG A 43 -0.39 -7.79 6.50
C ARG A 43 -1.64 -6.98 6.84
N SER A 44 -1.67 -6.39 8.03
CA SER A 44 -2.78 -5.52 8.47
C SER A 44 -2.90 -4.26 7.60
N GLY A 45 -1.78 -3.59 7.33
CA GLY A 45 -1.74 -2.39 6.50
C GLY A 45 -2.11 -2.66 5.04
N MET A 46 -1.64 -3.78 4.46
CA MET A 46 -1.99 -4.20 3.11
C MET A 46 -3.48 -4.50 2.99
N ARG A 47 -4.06 -5.20 3.97
CA ARG A 47 -5.50 -5.42 4.00
C ARG A 47 -6.28 -4.10 4.01
N SER A 48 -5.91 -3.16 4.88
CA SER A 48 -6.50 -1.80 4.92
C SER A 48 -6.37 -1.10 3.56
N LEU A 49 -5.20 -1.15 2.94
CA LEU A 49 -4.93 -0.52 1.65
C LEU A 49 -5.73 -1.16 0.51
N VAL A 50 -5.94 -2.47 0.52
CA VAL A 50 -6.79 -3.18 -0.44
C VAL A 50 -8.27 -2.83 -0.22
N GLU A 51 -8.76 -2.87 1.02
CA GLU A 51 -10.14 -2.51 1.38
C GLU A 51 -10.47 -1.06 0.99
N ARG A 52 -9.47 -0.18 0.98
CA ARG A 52 -9.59 1.24 0.60
C ARG A 52 -9.23 1.52 -0.86
N GLU A 53 -9.05 0.49 -1.68
CA GLU A 53 -8.73 0.56 -3.12
C GLU A 53 -7.40 1.25 -3.48
N PHE A 54 -6.49 1.38 -2.52
CA PHE A 54 -5.16 1.94 -2.75
C PHE A 54 -4.17 0.90 -3.31
N ALA A 55 -4.36 -0.36 -2.94
CA ALA A 55 -3.59 -1.49 -3.44
C ALA A 55 -4.54 -2.59 -3.97
N GLN A 56 -4.00 -3.50 -4.76
CA GLN A 56 -4.68 -4.69 -5.23
C GLN A 56 -3.80 -5.92 -4.93
N GLU A 57 -4.46 -7.04 -4.67
CA GLU A 57 -3.80 -8.33 -4.45
C GLU A 57 -3.71 -9.08 -5.79
N GLU A 58 -2.48 -9.45 -6.15
CA GLU A 58 -2.12 -10.22 -7.35
C GLU A 58 -1.56 -11.58 -6.88
N GLY A 59 -2.46 -12.50 -6.51
CA GLY A 59 -2.07 -13.79 -5.95
C GLY A 59 -1.52 -13.65 -4.53
N GLU A 60 -0.23 -13.92 -4.34
CA GLU A 60 0.47 -13.77 -3.05
C GLU A 60 1.17 -12.41 -2.90
N ALA A 61 1.07 -11.54 -3.92
CA ALA A 61 1.71 -10.24 -3.98
C ALA A 61 0.69 -9.10 -3.93
N TYR A 62 1.17 -7.91 -3.56
CA TYR A 62 0.40 -6.67 -3.54
C TYR A 62 1.02 -5.66 -4.50
N ARG A 63 0.18 -4.94 -5.21
CA ARG A 63 0.57 -3.85 -6.12
C ARG A 63 -0.25 -2.60 -5.85
N ALA A 64 0.37 -1.43 -5.93
CA ALA A 64 -0.39 -0.18 -5.89
C ALA A 64 -1.31 -0.06 -7.12
N THR A 65 -2.53 0.43 -6.93
CA THR A 65 -3.44 0.67 -8.06
C THR A 65 -2.96 1.87 -8.89
N GLU A 66 -3.29 1.91 -10.19
CA GLU A 66 -2.90 3.01 -11.08
C GLU A 66 -3.36 4.39 -10.56
N LYS A 67 -4.56 4.43 -9.97
CA LYS A 67 -5.12 5.63 -9.33
C LYS A 67 -4.24 6.12 -8.18
N THR A 68 -3.68 5.20 -7.40
CA THR A 68 -2.81 5.50 -6.27
C THR A 68 -1.45 5.97 -6.74
N ILE A 69 -0.86 5.29 -7.73
CA ILE A 69 0.41 5.68 -8.35
C ILE A 69 0.33 7.10 -8.91
N ALA A 70 -0.75 7.42 -9.64
CA ALA A 70 -0.96 8.74 -10.21
C ALA A 70 -1.09 9.84 -9.14
N ARG A 71 -1.70 9.54 -7.99
CA ARG A 71 -1.81 10.48 -6.86
C ARG A 71 -0.47 10.65 -6.12
N LEU A 72 0.27 9.56 -5.87
CA LEU A 72 1.59 9.62 -5.24
C LEU A 72 2.56 10.50 -6.03
N LYS A 73 2.53 10.42 -7.37
CA LYS A 73 3.34 11.28 -8.26
C LYS A 73 2.94 12.76 -8.25
N LYS A 74 1.73 13.08 -7.79
CA LYS A 74 1.22 14.45 -7.70
C LYS A 74 1.55 15.12 -6.36
N GLU A 75 1.88 14.32 -5.35
CA GLU A 75 2.25 14.77 -4.00
C GLU A 75 3.77 14.75 -3.74
N ALA A 76 4.56 14.16 -4.65
CA ALA A 76 6.03 14.15 -4.64
C ALA A 76 6.61 15.36 -5.39
#